data_AF-A0AAD4HH62-F1
#
_entry.id   AF-A0AAD4HH62-F1
#
_cell.length_a   1.000
_cell.length_b   1.000
_cell.length_c   1.000
_cell.angle_alpha   90.00
_cell.angle_beta   90.00
_cell.angle_gamma   90.00
#
_symmetry.space_group_name_H-M   'P 1'
#
loop_
_entity.id
_entity.type
_entity.pdbx_description
1 polymer ?
#
loop_
_entity_poly.entity_id
_entity_poly.type
_entity_poly.pdbx_seq_one_letter_code
_entity_poly.pdbx_strand_id
1 'polypeptide(L)'
;MFILVLIASIISLINAAAIVSRSQSYPSSQPAVLGPKTRLTIGNKVIAPDGFERSATLVDGVFPGPLIAAQKGDDFAIEVVNELQDESMFMSTSVHWHGLYQNGTNYADGASSVTQCPIAQNHSSLHTFSAPNQAGTYWYHSHYSVQYCDGLRGPLVIYDPHDPLAHMYDIDDASTVVTLSDWYHTVATVLRYVIGHNASSSLINGLGRYDGGPMSALAVITVEQGKRYRMRLISMSCDPNFQFSIDGHNLTVIEADGELTEPLLVDQLQIFAGQRYSVVLAADKPVDNYWIRNLPNTANASYEGGTNSAILRYKGAPEVEPATVNTAPTNSLAETNLHTLINPGAPGIPEYGKADINLNLEVSVVDGIFYVNNVTFKPPTVPVLLQILSGAQEPSQLLSNGSVIVLEANKVVELTFSTTGLGALHPRWKNFIDRLTTEWNGYTIYVSYIVFRIITQSMTNLSPL
;
A
#
# COMPACT_ATOMS: atom_id res chain seq x y z
N MET A 1 13.90 -77.71 14.45
CA MET A 1 14.91 -78.74 14.09
C MET A 1 14.84 -78.92 12.58
N PHE A 2 16.00 -78.82 11.92
CA PHE A 2 16.26 -79.00 10.49
C PHE A 2 16.01 -77.84 9.51
N ILE A 3 16.95 -77.80 8.58
CA ILE A 3 17.60 -76.73 7.82
C ILE A 3 17.88 -77.35 6.42
N LEU A 4 18.07 -76.51 5.38
CA LEU A 4 18.79 -76.76 4.09
C LEU A 4 17.97 -77.52 3.00
N VAL A 5 17.97 -77.23 1.68
CA VAL A 5 18.87 -76.60 0.68
C VAL A 5 18.00 -76.15 -0.53
N LEU A 6 18.03 -74.91 -1.06
CA LEU A 6 18.83 -74.27 -2.15
C LEU A 6 18.77 -74.90 -3.58
N ILE A 7 18.47 -74.05 -4.60
CA ILE A 7 18.96 -73.95 -6.02
C ILE A 7 17.97 -73.01 -6.78
N ALA A 8 18.25 -71.71 -7.01
CA ALA A 8 18.89 -71.09 -8.21
C ALA A 8 18.18 -71.43 -9.56
N SER A 9 17.80 -70.56 -10.50
CA SER A 9 17.91 -69.12 -10.80
C SER A 9 16.99 -68.81 -12.00
N ILE A 10 16.63 -67.53 -12.24
CA ILE A 10 16.56 -66.78 -13.54
C ILE A 10 15.42 -65.73 -13.54
N ILE A 11 15.85 -64.48 -13.30
CA ILE A 11 15.55 -63.22 -14.00
C ILE A 11 14.13 -63.01 -14.57
N SER A 12 13.42 -62.05 -13.97
CA SER A 12 12.68 -61.02 -14.71
C SER A 12 12.65 -59.74 -13.87
N LEU A 13 13.37 -58.72 -14.33
CA LEU A 13 13.28 -57.35 -13.83
C LEU A 13 11.85 -56.85 -14.03
N ILE A 14 11.15 -56.53 -12.95
CA ILE A 14 9.97 -55.67 -13.00
C ILE A 14 10.28 -54.46 -12.13
N ASN A 15 10.39 -53.31 -12.81
CA ASN A 15 10.51 -51.99 -12.21
C ASN A 15 9.43 -51.80 -11.16
N ALA A 16 9.84 -51.55 -9.91
CA ALA A 16 9.01 -50.81 -8.97
C ALA A 16 8.91 -49.38 -9.50
N ALA A 17 7.95 -49.13 -10.38
CA ALA A 17 7.51 -47.79 -10.69
C ALA A 17 6.86 -47.26 -9.41
N ALA A 18 7.63 -46.49 -8.62
CA ALA A 18 7.06 -45.56 -7.67
C ALA A 18 6.07 -44.70 -8.46
N ILE A 19 4.77 -44.85 -8.16
CA ILE A 19 3.75 -43.92 -8.61
C ILE A 19 4.03 -42.64 -7.83
N VAL A 20 4.93 -41.83 -8.38
CA VAL A 20 5.01 -40.41 -8.06
C VAL A 20 3.70 -39.84 -8.60
N SER A 21 2.71 -39.77 -7.71
CA SER A 21 1.60 -38.84 -7.90
C SER A 21 2.22 -37.45 -7.98
N ARG A 22 2.51 -36.99 -9.19
CA ARG A 22 2.66 -35.57 -9.47
C ARG A 22 1.26 -34.99 -9.37
N SER A 23 0.78 -34.76 -8.15
CA SER A 23 -0.14 -33.65 -7.95
C SER A 23 0.66 -32.41 -8.31
N GLN A 24 0.39 -31.85 -9.49
CA GLN A 24 0.73 -30.46 -9.76
C GLN A 24 -0.13 -29.62 -8.81
N SER A 25 0.31 -29.51 -7.55
CA SER A 25 -0.03 -28.38 -6.71
C SER A 25 0.60 -27.19 -7.41
N TYR A 26 -0.20 -26.42 -8.14
CA TYR A 26 0.21 -25.07 -8.50
C TYR A 26 0.58 -24.37 -7.18
N PRO A 27 1.83 -23.93 -6.98
CA PRO A 27 2.12 -23.07 -5.86
C PRO A 27 1.26 -21.82 -6.06
N SER A 28 0.41 -21.52 -5.07
CA SER A 28 0.02 -20.14 -4.79
C SER A 28 1.30 -19.31 -4.93
N SER A 29 1.34 -18.40 -5.91
CA SER A 29 2.45 -17.49 -6.09
C SER A 29 2.45 -16.50 -4.93
N GLN A 30 2.85 -16.97 -3.75
CA GLN A 30 3.23 -16.10 -2.67
C GLN A 30 4.33 -15.19 -3.23
N PRO A 31 4.17 -13.85 -3.19
CA PRO A 31 5.26 -12.95 -3.53
C PRO A 31 6.50 -13.38 -2.74
N ALA A 32 7.68 -13.38 -3.38
CA ALA A 32 8.90 -13.67 -2.66
C ALA A 32 8.97 -12.73 -1.44
N VAL A 33 9.08 -13.28 -0.24
CA VAL A 33 9.24 -12.47 0.98
C VAL A 33 10.71 -12.09 1.07
N LEU A 34 10.99 -10.80 0.98
CA LEU A 34 12.31 -10.22 1.10
C LEU A 34 12.56 -9.78 2.55
N GLY A 35 13.81 -9.85 2.99
CA GLY A 35 14.22 -9.33 4.30
C GLY A 35 14.60 -7.84 4.27
N PRO A 36 14.95 -7.25 5.43
CA PRO A 36 15.35 -5.84 5.54
C PRO A 36 16.67 -5.52 4.82
N LYS A 37 17.49 -6.55 4.53
CA LYS A 37 18.73 -6.46 3.74
C LYS A 37 18.53 -7.20 2.45
N THR A 38 18.24 -6.47 1.37
CA THR A 38 17.86 -7.06 0.09
C THR A 38 18.25 -6.16 -1.07
N ARG A 39 18.06 -6.68 -2.29
CA ARG A 39 18.16 -5.93 -3.54
C ARG A 39 16.79 -5.92 -4.19
N LEU A 40 16.36 -4.75 -4.67
CA LEU A 40 15.15 -4.56 -5.48
C LEU A 40 15.58 -4.19 -6.90
N THR A 41 15.37 -5.07 -7.86
CA THR A 41 15.61 -4.76 -9.27
C THR A 41 14.35 -4.18 -9.89
N ILE A 42 14.41 -2.91 -10.27
CA ILE A 42 13.30 -2.17 -10.88
C ILE A 42 13.41 -2.28 -12.40
N GLY A 43 12.47 -2.97 -13.03
CA GLY A 43 12.51 -3.22 -14.48
C GLY A 43 11.12 -3.18 -15.11
N ASN A 44 11.08 -3.23 -16.45
CA ASN A 44 9.83 -3.28 -17.19
C ASN A 44 9.47 -4.71 -17.60
N LYS A 45 8.18 -5.05 -17.54
CA LYS A 45 7.66 -6.33 -18.02
C LYS A 45 6.21 -6.20 -18.44
N VAL A 46 5.82 -6.92 -19.49
CA VAL A 46 4.41 -7.06 -19.87
C VAL A 46 3.72 -8.02 -18.89
N ILE A 47 2.64 -7.56 -18.28
CA ILE A 47 1.80 -8.32 -17.35
C ILE A 47 0.32 -8.13 -17.69
N ALA A 48 -0.53 -9.04 -17.20
CA ALA A 48 -1.98 -9.01 -17.40
C ALA A 48 -2.73 -9.40 -16.11
N PRO A 49 -2.64 -8.58 -15.03
CA PRO A 49 -3.24 -8.91 -13.73
C PRO A 49 -4.78 -9.03 -13.77
N ASP A 50 -5.42 -8.41 -14.76
CA ASP A 50 -6.85 -8.50 -15.04
C ASP A 50 -7.17 -9.10 -16.42
N GLY A 51 -6.18 -9.76 -17.04
CA GLY A 51 -6.29 -10.34 -18.38
C GLY A 51 -6.01 -9.38 -19.54
N PHE A 52 -5.77 -8.09 -19.28
CA PHE A 52 -5.31 -7.14 -20.31
C PHE A 52 -3.79 -6.99 -20.27
N GLU A 53 -3.11 -7.32 -21.36
CA GLU A 53 -1.65 -7.19 -21.46
C GLU A 53 -1.21 -5.73 -21.60
N ARG A 54 -0.34 -5.28 -20.69
CA ARG A 54 0.38 -4.01 -20.83
C ARG A 54 1.75 -4.07 -20.19
N SER A 55 2.66 -3.20 -20.64
CA SER A 55 3.94 -2.99 -19.96
C SER A 55 3.72 -2.30 -18.61
N ALA A 56 4.50 -2.71 -17.60
CA ALA A 56 4.46 -2.22 -16.24
C ALA A 56 5.87 -1.94 -15.70
N THR A 57 5.98 -1.09 -14.70
CA THR A 57 7.20 -0.82 -13.91
C THR A 57 7.15 -1.70 -12.67
N LEU A 58 8.00 -2.72 -12.56
CA LEU A 58 7.89 -3.78 -11.55
C LEU A 58 9.15 -3.91 -10.71
N VAL A 59 8.98 -4.41 -9.49
CA VAL A 59 10.09 -4.86 -8.64
C VAL A 59 10.25 -6.36 -8.83
N ASP A 60 11.46 -6.79 -9.20
CA ASP A 60 11.82 -8.19 -9.45
C ASP A 60 10.88 -8.90 -10.46
N GLY A 61 10.31 -8.12 -11.39
CA GLY A 61 9.44 -8.63 -12.46
C GLY A 61 8.09 -9.21 -12.00
N VAL A 62 7.63 -8.85 -10.80
CA VAL A 62 6.35 -9.29 -10.23
C VAL A 62 5.46 -8.10 -9.86
N PHE A 63 4.13 -8.33 -9.87
CA PHE A 63 3.12 -7.37 -9.42
C PHE A 63 2.11 -8.05 -8.47
N PRO A 64 1.80 -7.47 -7.29
CA PRO A 64 2.48 -6.32 -6.69
C PRO A 64 3.95 -6.63 -6.44
N GLY A 65 4.73 -5.61 -6.06
CA GLY A 65 6.10 -5.82 -5.60
C GLY A 65 6.15 -6.82 -4.43
N PRO A 66 7.27 -7.54 -4.26
CA PRO A 66 7.44 -8.52 -3.19
C PRO A 66 7.23 -7.92 -1.80
N LEU A 67 6.75 -8.73 -0.85
CA LEU A 67 6.65 -8.31 0.55
C LEU A 67 8.05 -8.11 1.13
N ILE A 68 8.31 -6.94 1.71
CA ILE A 68 9.47 -6.73 2.57
C ILE A 68 9.04 -6.96 4.02
N ALA A 69 9.61 -7.96 4.67
CA ALA A 69 9.33 -8.31 6.06
C ALA A 69 10.56 -8.03 6.93
N ALA A 70 10.35 -7.36 8.06
CA ALA A 70 11.38 -7.06 9.04
C ALA A 70 10.84 -7.22 10.47
N GLN A 71 11.72 -7.20 11.45
CA GLN A 71 11.39 -7.09 12.86
C GLN A 71 11.67 -5.67 13.37
N LYS A 72 10.90 -5.24 14.38
CA LYS A 72 11.17 -3.98 15.09
C LYS A 72 12.61 -3.93 15.58
N GLY A 73 13.31 -2.84 15.24
CA GLY A 73 14.73 -2.66 15.57
C GLY A 73 15.72 -3.21 14.53
N ASP A 74 15.26 -3.84 13.45
CA ASP A 74 16.15 -4.23 12.35
C ASP A 74 16.74 -3.01 11.64
N ASP A 75 17.98 -3.17 11.16
CA ASP A 75 18.62 -2.28 10.21
C ASP A 75 18.27 -2.69 8.78
N PHE A 76 17.77 -1.72 8.01
CA PHE A 76 17.48 -1.86 6.60
C PHE A 76 18.71 -1.49 5.77
N ALA A 77 18.99 -2.29 4.76
CA ALA A 77 19.98 -2.02 3.73
C ALA A 77 19.43 -2.54 2.40
N ILE A 78 18.68 -1.68 1.71
CA ILE A 78 17.95 -2.05 0.50
C ILE A 78 18.60 -1.39 -0.70
N GLU A 79 19.23 -2.20 -1.56
CA GLU A 79 19.81 -1.72 -2.82
C GLU A 79 18.73 -1.66 -3.90
N VAL A 80 18.37 -0.46 -4.33
CA VAL A 80 17.43 -0.24 -5.45
C VAL A 80 18.24 -0.14 -6.73
N VAL A 81 18.07 -1.09 -7.64
CA VAL A 81 18.77 -1.14 -8.93
C VAL A 81 17.79 -0.76 -10.03
N ASN A 82 18.09 0.29 -10.79
CA ASN A 82 17.22 0.76 -11.87
C ASN A 82 17.64 0.16 -13.22
N GLU A 83 16.84 -0.77 -13.74
CA GLU A 83 16.98 -1.43 -15.05
C GLU A 83 15.80 -1.13 -15.98
N LEU A 84 15.09 -0.01 -15.77
CA LEU A 84 13.97 0.40 -16.62
C LEU A 84 14.44 0.71 -18.05
N GLN A 85 13.70 0.28 -19.06
CA GLN A 85 14.06 0.41 -20.48
C GLN A 85 12.89 0.84 -21.38
N ASP A 86 11.65 0.81 -20.89
CA ASP A 86 10.48 1.17 -21.67
C ASP A 86 10.29 2.69 -21.73
N GLU A 87 10.57 3.27 -22.90
CA GLU A 87 10.48 4.72 -23.14
C GLU A 87 9.03 5.26 -23.09
N SER A 88 8.01 4.40 -23.11
CA SER A 88 6.63 4.84 -22.89
C SER A 88 6.35 5.21 -21.43
N MET A 89 7.20 4.79 -20.49
CA MET A 89 7.12 5.08 -19.06
C MET A 89 8.35 5.85 -18.57
N PHE A 90 8.38 6.23 -17.31
CA PHE A 90 9.55 6.90 -16.72
C PHE A 90 10.71 5.91 -16.55
N MET A 91 11.89 6.27 -17.07
CA MET A 91 13.12 5.46 -16.97
C MET A 91 13.99 5.77 -15.74
N SER A 92 13.70 6.86 -15.02
CA SER A 92 14.30 7.14 -13.71
C SER A 92 13.34 6.69 -12.61
N THR A 93 13.85 6.44 -11.41
CA THR A 93 13.00 6.00 -10.29
C THR A 93 13.50 6.54 -8.95
N SER A 94 12.63 6.57 -7.94
CA SER A 94 13.01 6.73 -6.54
C SER A 94 12.01 5.93 -5.71
N VAL A 95 12.44 5.30 -4.62
CA VAL A 95 11.56 4.44 -3.80
C VAL A 95 11.39 5.07 -2.44
N HIS A 96 10.13 5.24 -2.04
CA HIS A 96 9.74 5.73 -0.74
C HIS A 96 9.20 4.61 0.15
N TRP A 97 9.57 4.65 1.42
CA TRP A 97 9.19 3.67 2.47
C TRP A 97 8.10 4.27 3.34
N HIS A 98 6.86 4.18 2.86
CA HIS A 98 5.74 4.97 3.34
C HIS A 98 5.41 4.70 4.81
N GLY A 99 5.41 5.77 5.62
CA GLY A 99 5.07 5.76 7.04
C GLY A 99 6.25 5.50 7.98
N LEU A 100 7.48 5.33 7.47
CA LEU A 100 8.68 5.26 8.30
C LEU A 100 9.21 6.67 8.60
N TYR A 101 9.51 6.96 9.86
CA TYR A 101 9.88 8.32 10.30
C TYR A 101 11.22 8.83 9.73
N GLN A 102 12.09 7.91 9.28
CA GLN A 102 13.42 8.20 8.71
C GLN A 102 14.27 9.15 9.58
N ASN A 103 14.19 9.00 10.91
CA ASN A 103 14.91 9.87 11.83
C ASN A 103 16.43 9.72 11.66
N GLY A 104 17.10 10.81 11.28
CA GLY A 104 18.53 10.82 10.97
C GLY A 104 18.88 10.25 9.58
N THR A 105 17.90 9.76 8.82
CA THR A 105 18.08 9.12 7.52
C THR A 105 17.16 9.71 6.44
N ASN A 106 16.87 11.01 6.53
CA ASN A 106 16.04 11.73 5.56
C ASN A 106 16.50 11.54 4.10
N TYR A 107 17.79 11.34 3.85
CA TYR A 107 18.32 11.06 2.50
C TYR A 107 17.82 9.73 1.89
N ALA A 108 17.33 8.79 2.70
CA ALA A 108 16.86 7.47 2.28
C ALA A 108 15.33 7.41 2.12
N ASP A 109 14.65 8.53 2.38
CA ASP A 109 13.20 8.63 2.40
C ASP A 109 12.55 8.33 1.05
N GLY A 110 13.09 8.82 -0.08
CA GLY A 110 12.60 8.46 -1.42
C GLY A 110 11.93 9.56 -2.22
N ALA A 111 11.44 10.64 -1.62
CA ALA A 111 10.76 11.71 -2.33
C ALA A 111 11.69 12.46 -3.32
N SER A 112 11.47 12.21 -4.62
CA SER A 112 12.24 12.84 -5.69
C SER A 112 12.14 14.38 -5.66
N SER A 113 13.28 15.06 -5.85
CA SER A 113 13.44 16.52 -5.76
C SER A 113 13.18 17.11 -4.37
N VAL A 114 12.95 16.28 -3.36
CA VAL A 114 12.83 16.73 -1.97
C VAL A 114 13.97 16.15 -1.15
N THR A 115 14.00 14.83 -0.97
CA THR A 115 15.02 14.14 -0.17
C THR A 115 16.17 13.61 -1.00
N GLN A 116 15.94 13.33 -2.29
CA GLN A 116 16.98 12.86 -3.22
C GLN A 116 16.70 13.24 -4.68
N CYS A 117 17.73 13.14 -5.52
CA CYS A 117 17.53 13.02 -6.97
C CYS A 117 17.03 11.61 -7.32
N PRO A 118 16.28 11.43 -8.42
CA PRO A 118 15.90 10.11 -8.87
C PRO A 118 17.14 9.31 -9.33
N ILE A 119 17.11 8.00 -9.09
CA ILE A 119 18.09 7.02 -9.54
C ILE A 119 18.00 6.94 -11.07
N ALA A 120 19.10 7.29 -11.74
CA ALA A 120 19.19 7.22 -13.18
C ALA A 120 19.13 5.77 -13.69
N GLN A 121 18.75 5.61 -14.95
CA GLN A 121 18.78 4.32 -15.63
C GLN A 121 20.16 3.65 -15.51
N ASN A 122 20.20 2.34 -15.31
CA ASN A 122 21.39 1.50 -15.14
C ASN A 122 22.30 1.88 -13.95
N HIS A 123 21.75 2.57 -12.95
CA HIS A 123 22.43 2.87 -11.69
C HIS A 123 21.68 2.25 -10.51
N SER A 124 22.36 2.11 -9.38
CA SER A 124 21.76 1.68 -8.13
C SER A 124 21.94 2.73 -7.02
N SER A 125 21.06 2.67 -6.02
CA SER A 125 21.17 3.45 -4.78
C SER A 125 20.92 2.54 -3.59
N LEU A 126 21.77 2.61 -2.58
CA LEU A 126 21.60 1.86 -1.34
C LEU A 126 20.90 2.72 -0.30
N HIS A 127 19.70 2.32 0.09
CA HIS A 127 18.93 2.99 1.15
C HIS A 127 19.25 2.29 2.48
N THR A 128 19.83 3.04 3.42
CA THR A 128 20.17 2.55 4.78
C THR A 128 19.43 3.37 5.82
N PHE A 129 18.68 2.68 6.68
CA PHE A 129 17.89 3.28 7.75
C PHE A 129 17.51 2.20 8.78
N SER A 130 16.92 2.61 9.91
CA SER A 130 16.37 1.71 10.91
C SER A 130 15.02 2.22 11.40
N ALA A 131 14.22 1.32 11.97
CA ALA A 131 12.89 1.62 12.50
C ALA A 131 12.77 1.13 13.96
N PRO A 132 13.57 1.66 14.90
CA PRO A 132 13.65 1.12 16.26
C PRO A 132 12.36 1.29 17.07
N ASN A 133 11.59 2.33 16.77
CA ASN A 133 10.40 2.71 17.51
C ASN A 133 9.10 2.50 16.72
N GLN A 134 9.16 1.73 15.63
CA GLN A 134 8.01 1.52 14.75
C GLN A 134 7.84 0.03 14.47
N ALA A 135 6.58 -0.43 14.52
CA ALA A 135 6.17 -1.77 14.10
C ALA A 135 4.72 -1.68 13.63
N GLY A 136 4.37 -2.44 12.60
CA GLY A 136 3.07 -2.36 11.97
C GLY A 136 3.13 -2.61 10.47
N THR A 137 2.12 -2.08 9.79
CA THR A 137 1.84 -2.30 8.38
C THR A 137 2.14 -1.05 7.58
N TYR A 138 3.04 -1.20 6.61
CA TYR A 138 3.57 -0.16 5.76
C TYR A 138 3.56 -0.64 4.30
N TRP A 139 4.13 0.15 3.42
CA TRP A 139 4.31 -0.20 2.03
C TRP A 139 5.44 0.63 1.44
N TYR A 140 5.91 0.24 0.27
CA TYR A 140 6.90 0.99 -0.48
C TYR A 140 6.36 1.25 -1.89
N HIS A 141 6.73 2.38 -2.47
CA HIS A 141 6.30 2.74 -3.81
C HIS A 141 7.25 3.71 -4.48
N SER A 142 7.13 3.84 -5.80
CA SER A 142 7.86 4.89 -6.51
C SER A 142 7.38 6.26 -6.03
N HIS A 143 8.32 7.14 -5.73
CA HIS A 143 8.05 8.54 -5.44
C HIS A 143 8.62 9.47 -6.52
N TYR A 144 8.72 8.96 -7.75
CA TYR A 144 9.06 9.72 -8.94
C TYR A 144 7.82 9.94 -9.83
N SER A 145 7.34 11.18 -9.85
CA SER A 145 6.17 11.60 -10.63
C SER A 145 4.93 10.71 -10.38
N VAL A 146 4.44 10.04 -11.41
CA VAL A 146 3.24 9.20 -11.39
C VAL A 146 3.55 7.70 -11.50
N GLN A 147 4.84 7.33 -11.39
CA GLN A 147 5.36 6.02 -11.79
C GLN A 147 4.81 4.84 -10.96
N TYR A 148 4.43 5.03 -9.69
CA TYR A 148 3.90 3.91 -8.90
C TYR A 148 2.57 3.36 -9.44
N CYS A 149 1.81 4.16 -10.21
CA CYS A 149 0.60 3.68 -10.90
C CYS A 149 0.89 2.68 -12.01
N ASP A 150 2.09 2.75 -12.59
CA ASP A 150 2.54 1.80 -13.59
C ASP A 150 3.05 0.50 -12.97
N GLY A 151 3.05 0.36 -11.64
CA GLY A 151 3.24 -0.91 -10.95
C GLY A 151 4.28 -0.94 -9.82
N LEU A 152 5.12 0.09 -9.68
CA LEU A 152 6.21 0.09 -8.68
C LEU A 152 5.65 0.43 -7.30
N ARG A 153 5.07 -0.58 -6.66
CA ARG A 153 4.50 -0.54 -5.30
C ARG A 153 4.39 -1.95 -4.73
N GLY A 154 4.68 -2.11 -3.44
CA GLY A 154 4.62 -3.39 -2.74
C GLY A 154 4.46 -3.22 -1.23
N PRO A 155 4.07 -4.28 -0.51
CA PRO A 155 3.82 -4.21 0.92
C PRO A 155 5.13 -4.26 1.73
N LEU A 156 5.12 -3.63 2.91
CA LEU A 156 6.20 -3.70 3.89
C LEU A 156 5.59 -3.95 5.27
N VAL A 157 6.07 -4.97 5.99
CA VAL A 157 5.59 -5.27 7.34
C VAL A 157 6.76 -5.33 8.30
N ILE A 158 6.66 -4.57 9.39
CA ILE A 158 7.60 -4.62 10.51
C ILE A 158 6.88 -5.29 11.68
N TYR A 159 7.21 -6.55 11.94
CA TYR A 159 6.62 -7.31 13.03
C TYR A 159 7.17 -6.86 14.39
N ASP A 160 6.34 -6.92 15.44
CA ASP A 160 6.77 -6.71 16.82
C ASP A 160 6.79 -8.06 17.56
N PRO A 161 7.97 -8.58 17.98
CA PRO A 161 8.06 -9.77 18.79
C PRO A 161 7.30 -9.70 20.12
N HIS A 162 6.98 -8.48 20.59
CA HIS A 162 6.24 -8.21 21.81
C HIS A 162 4.91 -7.49 21.52
N ASP A 163 4.27 -7.80 20.39
CA ASP A 163 2.99 -7.22 20.02
C ASP A 163 1.95 -7.39 21.15
N PRO A 164 1.41 -6.30 21.73
CA PRO A 164 0.49 -6.37 22.86
C PRO A 164 -0.86 -7.02 22.49
N LEU A 165 -1.21 -7.07 21.20
CA LEU A 165 -2.43 -7.66 20.67
C LEU A 165 -2.22 -9.06 20.07
N ALA A 166 -1.02 -9.66 20.21
CA ALA A 166 -0.72 -11.02 19.72
C ALA A 166 -1.73 -12.09 20.18
N HIS A 167 -2.35 -11.90 21.34
CA HIS A 167 -3.36 -12.82 21.88
C HIS A 167 -4.69 -12.82 21.11
N MET A 168 -4.94 -11.81 20.26
CA MET A 168 -6.19 -11.67 19.50
C MET A 168 -6.25 -12.52 18.24
N TYR A 169 -5.13 -13.00 17.73
CA TYR A 169 -5.04 -13.78 16.49
C TYR A 169 -4.16 -15.01 16.67
N ASP A 170 -4.26 -15.94 15.73
CA ASP A 170 -3.47 -17.18 15.70
C ASP A 170 -2.45 -17.17 14.56
N ILE A 171 -2.76 -16.50 13.45
CA ILE A 171 -1.94 -16.43 12.23
C ILE A 171 -1.72 -14.97 11.82
N ASP A 172 -0.46 -14.61 11.62
CA ASP A 172 0.01 -13.33 11.09
C ASP A 172 1.32 -13.59 10.31
N ASP A 173 1.21 -13.73 9.00
CA ASP A 173 2.32 -14.05 8.10
C ASP A 173 2.08 -13.46 6.70
N ALA A 174 2.92 -13.79 5.73
CA ALA A 174 2.78 -13.26 4.36
C ALA A 174 1.42 -13.58 3.72
N SER A 175 0.76 -14.67 4.11
CA SER A 175 -0.55 -15.06 3.56
C SER A 175 -1.71 -14.20 4.08
N THR A 176 -1.50 -13.44 5.15
CA THR A 176 -2.50 -12.53 5.73
C THR A 176 -2.35 -11.09 5.23
N VAL A 177 -1.37 -10.81 4.38
CA VAL A 177 -1.23 -9.50 3.73
C VAL A 177 -2.23 -9.38 2.58
N VAL A 178 -3.00 -8.30 2.59
CA VAL A 178 -4.05 -8.01 1.60
C VAL A 178 -3.79 -6.65 0.98
N THR A 179 -3.28 -6.64 -0.24
CA THR A 179 -3.04 -5.40 -0.98
C THR A 179 -4.24 -5.06 -1.86
N LEU A 180 -4.65 -3.80 -1.82
CA LEU A 180 -5.75 -3.23 -2.59
C LEU A 180 -5.18 -2.18 -3.54
N SER A 181 -5.46 -2.29 -4.84
CA SER A 181 -4.90 -1.37 -5.82
C SER A 181 -5.81 -1.16 -7.02
N ASP A 182 -5.72 0.03 -7.59
CA ASP A 182 -6.27 0.39 -8.89
C ASP A 182 -5.35 -0.03 -10.03
N TRP A 183 -5.90 -0.45 -11.17
CA TRP A 183 -5.12 -0.79 -12.35
C TRP A 183 -5.65 -0.08 -13.58
N TYR A 184 -4.73 0.36 -14.43
CA TYR A 184 -5.02 1.14 -15.62
C TYR A 184 -4.49 0.41 -16.84
N HIS A 185 -5.27 0.31 -17.91
CA HIS A 185 -4.79 -0.23 -19.19
C HIS A 185 -3.88 0.73 -19.95
N THR A 186 -3.93 2.03 -19.63
CA THR A 186 -3.08 3.07 -20.22
C THR A 186 -1.95 3.45 -19.26
N VAL A 187 -0.74 3.67 -19.79
CA VAL A 187 0.45 4.07 -19.02
C VAL A 187 0.28 5.45 -18.35
N ALA A 188 0.87 5.62 -17.16
CA ALA A 188 0.66 6.81 -16.34
C ALA A 188 1.25 8.09 -16.94
N THR A 189 2.29 7.99 -17.77
CA THR A 189 2.89 9.12 -18.52
C THR A 189 1.90 9.81 -19.45
N VAL A 190 0.91 9.07 -19.95
CA VAL A 190 -0.22 9.57 -20.75
C VAL A 190 -1.33 10.04 -19.82
N LEU A 191 -1.73 9.21 -18.84
CA LEU A 191 -2.86 9.50 -17.95
C LEU A 191 -2.66 10.73 -17.07
N ARG A 192 -1.42 11.13 -16.75
CA ARG A 192 -1.14 12.33 -15.94
C ARG A 192 -1.67 13.64 -16.54
N TYR A 193 -2.03 13.64 -17.83
CA TYR A 193 -2.62 14.79 -18.52
C TYR A 193 -4.13 14.66 -18.72
N VAL A 194 -4.73 13.54 -18.29
CA VAL A 194 -6.16 13.26 -18.46
C VAL A 194 -6.88 13.44 -17.13
N ILE A 195 -7.76 14.42 -17.12
CA ILE A 195 -8.63 14.71 -15.98
C ILE A 195 -9.79 13.70 -15.95
N GLY A 196 -9.96 13.02 -14.82
CA GLY A 196 -11.14 12.20 -14.53
C GLY A 196 -11.15 10.81 -15.12
N HIS A 197 -9.97 10.29 -15.44
CA HIS A 197 -9.83 8.91 -15.88
C HIS A 197 -10.01 7.94 -14.71
N ASN A 198 -10.94 7.00 -14.84
CA ASN A 198 -11.15 5.96 -13.85
C ASN A 198 -10.16 4.80 -14.05
N ALA A 199 -9.87 4.08 -12.97
CA ALA A 199 -9.18 2.80 -13.06
C ALA A 199 -9.99 1.83 -13.94
N SER A 200 -9.29 1.02 -14.73
CA SER A 200 -9.86 -0.05 -15.54
C SER A 200 -10.37 -1.20 -14.65
N SER A 201 -9.63 -1.52 -13.59
CA SER A 201 -9.98 -2.56 -12.63
C SER A 201 -9.49 -2.24 -11.22
N SER A 202 -10.11 -2.89 -10.24
CA SER A 202 -9.62 -3.02 -8.87
C SER A 202 -8.95 -4.39 -8.73
N LEU A 203 -7.74 -4.41 -8.20
CA LEU A 203 -6.95 -5.61 -7.96
C LEU A 203 -6.80 -5.83 -6.46
N ILE A 204 -7.05 -7.08 -6.04
CA ILE A 204 -6.77 -7.57 -4.69
C ILE A 204 -5.64 -8.59 -4.83
N ASN A 205 -4.56 -8.42 -4.07
CA ASN A 205 -3.34 -9.25 -4.17
C ASN A 205 -2.85 -9.45 -5.62
N GLY A 206 -2.92 -8.39 -6.42
CA GLY A 206 -2.42 -8.37 -7.81
C GLY A 206 -3.36 -8.93 -8.87
N LEU A 207 -4.55 -9.41 -8.50
CA LEU A 207 -5.48 -10.04 -9.41
C LEU A 207 -6.85 -9.36 -9.35
N GLY A 208 -7.53 -9.32 -10.49
CA GLY A 208 -8.87 -8.76 -10.58
C GLY A 208 -9.47 -8.95 -11.95
N ARG A 209 -10.61 -8.31 -12.20
CA ARG A 209 -11.35 -8.31 -13.47
C ARG A 209 -11.76 -6.88 -13.80
N TYR A 210 -11.94 -6.60 -15.09
CA TYR A 210 -12.50 -5.34 -15.58
C TYR A 210 -13.81 -5.59 -16.34
N ASP A 211 -14.65 -4.55 -16.42
CA ASP A 211 -15.94 -4.62 -17.11
C ASP A 211 -15.77 -4.88 -18.61
N GLY A 212 -16.52 -5.84 -19.15
CA GLY A 212 -16.38 -6.32 -20.54
C GLY A 212 -15.08 -7.11 -20.82
N GLY A 213 -14.27 -7.40 -19.81
CA GLY A 213 -13.02 -8.16 -19.92
C GLY A 213 -13.17 -9.68 -19.90
N PRO A 214 -12.05 -10.43 -20.01
CA PRO A 214 -12.05 -11.87 -19.83
C PRO A 214 -12.31 -12.24 -18.35
N MET A 215 -12.73 -13.49 -18.12
CA MET A 215 -12.82 -14.06 -16.78
C MET A 215 -11.42 -14.43 -16.26
N SER A 216 -10.61 -13.41 -15.96
CA SER A 216 -9.28 -13.57 -15.36
C SER A 216 -9.36 -14.19 -13.96
N ALA A 217 -8.22 -14.71 -13.50
CA ALA A 217 -8.10 -15.28 -12.17
C ALA A 217 -8.38 -14.23 -11.09
N LEU A 218 -8.97 -14.67 -9.98
CA LEU A 218 -9.18 -13.86 -8.78
C LEU A 218 -8.20 -14.30 -7.70
N ALA A 219 -7.80 -13.37 -6.84
CA ALA A 219 -7.02 -13.73 -5.66
C ALA A 219 -7.82 -14.63 -4.72
N VAL A 220 -7.12 -15.58 -4.10
CA VAL A 220 -7.68 -16.50 -3.11
C VAL A 220 -6.90 -16.36 -1.81
N ILE A 221 -7.59 -15.97 -0.74
CA ILE A 221 -7.06 -15.97 0.63
C ILE A 221 -7.62 -17.19 1.33
N THR A 222 -6.74 -18.07 1.79
CA THR A 222 -7.14 -19.35 2.41
C THR A 222 -7.16 -19.24 3.93
N VAL A 223 -8.25 -19.68 4.56
CA VAL A 223 -8.40 -19.71 6.02
C VAL A 223 -8.80 -21.11 6.50
N GLU A 224 -8.46 -21.43 7.75
CA GLU A 224 -8.87 -22.66 8.43
C GLU A 224 -9.94 -22.34 9.45
N GLN A 225 -11.04 -23.10 9.43
CA GLN A 225 -12.16 -22.89 10.33
C GLN A 225 -11.69 -22.95 11.80
N GLY A 226 -12.16 -21.99 12.61
CA GLY A 226 -11.83 -21.87 14.03
C GLY A 226 -10.51 -21.14 14.32
N LYS A 227 -9.76 -20.69 13.30
CA LYS A 227 -8.58 -19.82 13.47
C LYS A 227 -8.93 -18.35 13.35
N ARG A 228 -8.08 -17.50 13.91
CA ARG A 228 -8.15 -16.03 13.84
C ARG A 228 -6.93 -15.51 13.08
N TYR A 229 -7.17 -14.61 12.13
CA TYR A 229 -6.15 -14.10 11.21
C TYR A 229 -6.01 -12.59 11.40
N ARG A 230 -4.77 -12.10 11.58
CA ARG A 230 -4.48 -10.67 11.44
C ARG A 230 -4.30 -10.36 9.96
N MET A 231 -5.38 -9.94 9.32
CA MET A 231 -5.35 -9.50 7.92
C MET A 231 -4.79 -8.07 7.86
N ARG A 232 -3.70 -7.89 7.12
CA ARG A 232 -3.01 -6.61 6.96
C ARG A 232 -3.43 -5.96 5.66
N LEU A 233 -4.45 -5.10 5.73
CA LEU A 233 -5.00 -4.39 4.58
C LEU A 233 -4.11 -3.22 4.21
N ILE A 234 -3.72 -3.11 2.94
CA ILE A 234 -2.82 -2.07 2.43
C ILE A 234 -3.42 -1.50 1.16
N SER A 235 -3.83 -0.24 1.18
CA SER A 235 -4.26 0.47 -0.01
C SER A 235 -3.05 1.07 -0.71
N MET A 236 -2.58 0.39 -1.76
CA MET A 236 -1.54 0.89 -2.64
C MET A 236 -2.12 1.68 -3.82
N SER A 237 -3.34 2.21 -3.66
CA SER A 237 -4.08 2.92 -4.68
C SER A 237 -3.34 4.18 -5.17
N CYS A 238 -3.41 4.47 -6.47
CA CYS A 238 -3.02 5.77 -6.99
C CYS A 238 -4.08 6.85 -6.75
N ASP A 239 -5.36 6.47 -6.74
CA ASP A 239 -6.43 7.46 -6.71
C ASP A 239 -7.72 7.03 -5.99
N PRO A 240 -8.42 5.94 -6.36
CA PRO A 240 -9.67 5.61 -5.70
C PRO A 240 -9.46 5.20 -4.24
N ASN A 241 -10.45 5.52 -3.41
CA ASN A 241 -10.64 4.80 -2.16
C ASN A 241 -11.53 3.58 -2.41
N PHE A 242 -11.51 2.64 -1.48
CA PHE A 242 -12.28 1.42 -1.58
C PHE A 242 -13.15 1.19 -0.35
N GLN A 243 -14.36 0.69 -0.56
CA GLN A 243 -15.17 0.08 0.48
C GLN A 243 -14.83 -1.40 0.58
N PHE A 244 -14.11 -1.78 1.64
CA PHE A 244 -13.66 -3.14 1.88
C PHE A 244 -14.59 -3.88 2.83
N SER A 245 -14.98 -5.10 2.47
CA SER A 245 -15.77 -6.01 3.32
C SER A 245 -15.58 -7.47 2.91
N ILE A 246 -15.97 -8.40 3.78
CA ILE A 246 -15.94 -9.84 3.50
C ILE A 246 -17.32 -10.41 3.82
N ASP A 247 -17.94 -11.08 2.86
CA ASP A 247 -19.30 -11.59 3.00
C ASP A 247 -19.45 -12.47 4.25
N GLY A 248 -20.43 -12.14 5.08
CA GLY A 248 -20.74 -12.88 6.29
C GLY A 248 -19.73 -12.73 7.43
N HIS A 249 -18.65 -11.96 7.29
CA HIS A 249 -17.61 -11.81 8.32
C HIS A 249 -17.55 -10.37 8.83
N ASN A 250 -17.44 -10.24 10.15
CA ASN A 250 -17.04 -8.97 10.77
C ASN A 250 -15.52 -8.89 10.84
N LEU A 251 -15.01 -7.67 10.96
CA LEU A 251 -13.59 -7.33 11.04
C LEU A 251 -13.35 -6.58 12.35
N THR A 252 -12.36 -6.98 13.14
CA THR A 252 -11.98 -6.21 14.33
C THR A 252 -10.71 -5.42 14.03
N VAL A 253 -10.82 -4.11 13.83
CA VAL A 253 -9.68 -3.22 13.60
C VAL A 253 -8.81 -3.14 14.86
N ILE A 254 -7.50 -3.37 14.71
CA ILE A 254 -6.53 -3.36 15.81
C ILE A 254 -5.30 -2.48 15.52
N GLU A 255 -5.17 -1.97 14.30
CA GLU A 255 -4.08 -1.11 13.86
C GLU A 255 -4.59 -0.20 12.74
N ALA A 256 -4.16 1.07 12.75
CA ALA A 256 -4.36 2.03 11.66
C ALA A 256 -3.01 2.70 11.36
N ASP A 257 -2.56 2.61 10.10
CA ASP A 257 -1.34 3.26 9.59
C ASP A 257 -0.05 3.00 10.40
N GLY A 258 0.09 1.80 10.96
CA GLY A 258 1.25 1.41 11.78
C GLY A 258 1.13 1.77 13.26
N GLU A 259 0.02 2.37 13.69
CA GLU A 259 -0.30 2.64 15.08
C GLU A 259 -1.37 1.67 15.59
N LEU A 260 -1.13 1.06 16.75
CA LEU A 260 -2.08 0.13 17.36
C LEU A 260 -3.31 0.88 17.90
N THR A 261 -4.48 0.26 17.76
CA THR A 261 -5.75 0.82 18.23
C THR A 261 -6.37 -0.04 19.34
N GLU A 262 -7.28 0.54 20.10
CA GLU A 262 -8.28 -0.26 20.81
C GLU A 262 -9.06 -1.11 19.78
N PRO A 263 -9.38 -2.38 20.08
CA PRO A 263 -10.12 -3.22 19.16
C PRO A 263 -11.50 -2.66 18.82
N LEU A 264 -11.74 -2.39 17.53
CA LEU A 264 -13.00 -1.85 17.03
C LEU A 264 -13.64 -2.80 16.03
N LEU A 265 -14.78 -3.39 16.39
CA LEU A 265 -15.55 -4.27 15.52
C LEU A 265 -16.30 -3.45 14.45
N VAL A 266 -16.17 -3.84 13.19
CA VAL A 266 -16.85 -3.26 12.01
C VAL A 266 -17.26 -4.38 11.05
N ASP A 267 -18.18 -4.12 10.12
CA ASP A 267 -18.54 -5.04 9.02
C ASP A 267 -18.11 -4.55 7.63
N GLN A 268 -17.69 -3.29 7.54
CA GLN A 268 -17.11 -2.67 6.37
C GLN A 268 -16.18 -1.55 6.81
N LEU A 269 -15.11 -1.31 6.05
CA LEU A 269 -14.27 -0.13 6.24
C LEU A 269 -13.97 0.55 4.91
N GLN A 270 -13.99 1.88 4.93
CA GLN A 270 -13.50 2.70 3.83
C GLN A 270 -12.00 2.87 3.99
N ILE A 271 -11.22 2.49 2.99
CA ILE A 271 -9.77 2.65 2.98
C ILE A 271 -9.36 3.53 1.82
N PHE A 272 -8.66 4.62 2.12
CA PHE A 272 -8.19 5.58 1.13
C PHE A 272 -6.79 5.21 0.61
N ALA A 273 -6.34 5.87 -0.46
CA ALA A 273 -4.99 5.69 -0.99
C ALA A 273 -3.93 5.91 0.10
N GLY A 274 -3.00 4.95 0.24
CA GLY A 274 -1.89 4.99 1.20
C GLY A 274 -2.22 4.53 2.62
N GLN A 275 -3.49 4.35 2.96
CA GLN A 275 -3.89 3.87 4.28
C GLN A 275 -3.66 2.36 4.44
N ARG A 276 -3.47 1.95 5.70
CA ARG A 276 -3.34 0.56 6.13
C ARG A 276 -4.18 0.33 7.37
N TYR A 277 -4.77 -0.86 7.44
CA TYR A 277 -5.45 -1.34 8.65
C TYR A 277 -5.06 -2.79 8.91
N SER A 278 -4.70 -3.13 10.14
CA SER A 278 -4.75 -4.54 10.56
C SER A 278 -6.13 -4.83 11.12
N VAL A 279 -6.78 -5.88 10.59
CA VAL A 279 -8.06 -6.37 11.09
C VAL A 279 -7.94 -7.83 11.50
N VAL A 280 -8.52 -8.19 12.63
CA VAL A 280 -8.68 -9.59 13.02
C VAL A 280 -9.95 -10.13 12.37
N LEU A 281 -9.79 -11.17 11.55
CA LEU A 281 -10.85 -11.97 10.99
C LEU A 281 -10.92 -13.30 11.74
N ALA A 282 -12.07 -13.60 12.34
CA ALA A 282 -12.36 -14.92 12.89
C ALA A 282 -12.94 -15.80 11.77
N ALA A 283 -12.30 -16.93 11.48
CA ALA A 283 -12.78 -17.91 10.51
C ALA A 283 -13.85 -18.82 11.16
N ASP A 284 -14.95 -18.23 11.62
CA ASP A 284 -15.99 -18.88 12.44
C ASP A 284 -17.24 -19.28 11.64
N LYS A 285 -17.21 -19.11 10.31
CA LYS A 285 -18.32 -19.45 9.42
C LYS A 285 -18.21 -20.89 8.90
N PRO A 286 -19.30 -21.46 8.34
CA PRO A 286 -19.24 -22.76 7.67
C PRO A 286 -18.11 -22.83 6.64
N VAL A 287 -17.56 -24.02 6.42
CA VAL A 287 -16.53 -24.23 5.39
C VAL A 287 -17.16 -24.00 4.02
N ASP A 288 -16.85 -22.85 3.42
CA ASP A 288 -17.32 -22.44 2.09
C ASP A 288 -16.37 -21.39 1.47
N ASN A 289 -16.77 -20.85 0.32
CA ASN A 289 -16.17 -19.71 -0.33
C ASN A 289 -17.00 -18.46 -0.07
N TYR A 290 -16.35 -17.36 0.31
CA TYR A 290 -16.98 -16.07 0.59
C TYR A 290 -16.35 -14.98 -0.28
N TRP A 291 -17.16 -14.06 -0.80
CA TRP A 291 -16.62 -12.90 -1.52
C TRP A 291 -15.89 -11.95 -0.57
N ILE A 292 -14.66 -11.59 -0.94
CA ILE A 292 -13.97 -10.39 -0.47
C ILE A 292 -14.33 -9.29 -1.46
N ARG A 293 -14.78 -8.14 -0.97
CA ARG A 293 -15.30 -7.03 -1.78
C ARG A 293 -14.46 -5.78 -1.58
N ASN A 294 -14.11 -5.11 -2.68
CA ASN A 294 -13.25 -3.92 -2.70
C ASN A 294 -13.78 -2.86 -3.68
N LEU A 295 -14.93 -2.26 -3.37
CA LEU A 295 -15.65 -1.38 -4.29
C LEU A 295 -15.00 0.00 -4.39
N PRO A 296 -14.52 0.44 -5.56
CA PRO A 296 -13.93 1.77 -5.72
C PRO A 296 -15.01 2.87 -5.68
N ASN A 297 -14.61 4.08 -5.32
CA ASN A 297 -15.50 5.27 -5.35
C ASN A 297 -15.74 5.83 -6.75
N THR A 298 -15.74 5.00 -7.79
CA THR A 298 -16.01 5.41 -9.17
C THR A 298 -17.49 5.25 -9.52
N ALA A 299 -18.01 6.11 -10.41
CA ALA A 299 -19.37 6.00 -10.89
C ALA A 299 -19.62 4.62 -11.54
N ASN A 300 -20.77 4.02 -11.24
CA ASN A 300 -21.20 2.70 -11.74
C ASN A 300 -20.31 1.51 -11.32
N ALA A 301 -19.44 1.67 -10.30
CA ALA A 301 -18.75 0.53 -9.73
C ALA A 301 -19.75 -0.54 -9.26
N SER A 302 -19.51 -1.80 -9.64
CA SER A 302 -20.35 -2.95 -9.28
C SER A 302 -19.48 -4.16 -8.92
N TYR A 303 -20.11 -5.29 -8.60
CA TYR A 303 -19.43 -6.58 -8.45
C TYR A 303 -19.79 -7.56 -9.58
N GLU A 304 -20.42 -7.05 -10.64
CA GLU A 304 -20.86 -7.88 -11.77
C GLU A 304 -19.65 -8.58 -12.41
N GLY A 305 -19.83 -9.85 -12.81
CA GLY A 305 -18.74 -10.67 -13.35
C GLY A 305 -17.62 -11.00 -12.36
N GLY A 306 -17.78 -10.70 -11.06
CA GLY A 306 -16.71 -10.84 -10.07
C GLY A 306 -15.66 -9.72 -10.15
N THR A 307 -16.00 -8.58 -10.78
CA THR A 307 -15.19 -7.37 -10.67
C THR A 307 -15.11 -6.89 -9.21
N ASN A 308 -14.04 -6.15 -8.88
CA ASN A 308 -13.83 -5.59 -7.54
C ASN A 308 -13.90 -6.63 -6.40
N SER A 309 -13.53 -7.88 -6.69
CA SER A 309 -13.75 -9.02 -5.80
C SER A 309 -12.54 -9.97 -5.72
N ALA A 310 -12.43 -10.70 -4.62
CA ALA A 310 -11.54 -11.83 -4.41
C ALA A 310 -12.25 -12.92 -3.61
N ILE A 311 -11.59 -14.05 -3.37
CA ILE A 311 -12.19 -15.21 -2.72
C ILE A 311 -11.53 -15.44 -1.35
N LEU A 312 -12.32 -15.40 -0.28
CA LEU A 312 -11.95 -16.01 1.00
C LEU A 312 -12.38 -17.48 0.96
N ARG A 313 -11.41 -18.40 0.93
CA ARG A 313 -11.66 -19.84 0.82
C ARG A 313 -11.34 -20.54 2.12
N TYR A 314 -12.34 -21.18 2.72
CA TYR A 314 -12.10 -22.07 3.84
C TYR A 314 -11.43 -23.36 3.37
N LYS A 315 -10.45 -23.86 4.12
CA LYS A 315 -9.79 -25.14 3.86
C LYS A 315 -10.82 -26.27 3.83
N GLY A 316 -10.88 -26.98 2.70
CA GLY A 316 -11.87 -28.03 2.45
C GLY A 316 -13.07 -27.58 1.60
N ALA A 317 -13.23 -26.28 1.34
CA ALA A 317 -14.22 -25.78 0.39
C ALA A 317 -13.79 -26.08 -1.06
N PRO A 318 -14.76 -26.29 -1.98
CA PRO A 318 -14.47 -26.56 -3.39
C PRO A 318 -13.79 -25.36 -4.08
N GLU A 319 -12.98 -25.63 -5.11
CA GLU A 319 -12.33 -24.60 -5.93
C GLU A 319 -13.30 -23.96 -6.94
N VAL A 320 -14.29 -23.25 -6.42
CA VAL A 320 -15.31 -22.53 -7.19
C VAL A 320 -15.40 -21.07 -6.71
N GLU A 321 -16.08 -20.24 -7.49
CA GLU A 321 -16.42 -18.88 -7.07
C GLU A 321 -17.49 -18.90 -5.96
N PRO A 322 -17.44 -17.95 -5.00
CA PRO A 322 -18.49 -17.80 -4.00
C PRO A 322 -19.88 -17.55 -4.60
N ALA A 323 -20.90 -18.12 -3.96
CA ALA A 323 -22.32 -17.82 -4.26
C ALA A 323 -22.94 -16.88 -3.21
N THR A 324 -22.13 -16.28 -2.34
CA THR A 324 -22.58 -15.42 -1.25
C THR A 324 -23.14 -14.09 -1.77
N VAL A 325 -24.13 -13.56 -1.05
CA VAL A 325 -24.83 -12.33 -1.42
C VAL A 325 -24.25 -11.15 -0.65
N ASN A 326 -24.02 -10.04 -1.35
CA ASN A 326 -23.63 -8.78 -0.73
C ASN A 326 -24.75 -8.27 0.18
N THR A 327 -24.48 -8.12 1.47
CA THR A 327 -25.41 -7.53 2.44
C THR A 327 -25.04 -6.07 2.71
N ALA A 328 -26.05 -5.22 2.94
CA ALA A 328 -25.79 -3.84 3.32
C ALA A 328 -25.02 -3.78 4.66
N PRO A 329 -23.98 -2.93 4.78
CA PRO A 329 -23.26 -2.78 6.03
C PRO A 329 -24.17 -2.18 7.11
N THR A 330 -24.02 -2.66 8.33
CA THR A 330 -24.75 -2.21 9.52
C THR A 330 -23.84 -1.47 10.51
N ASN A 331 -22.52 -1.66 10.40
CA ASN A 331 -21.53 -1.12 11.31
C ASN A 331 -20.23 -0.78 10.55
N SER A 332 -20.32 0.20 9.65
CA SER A 332 -19.16 0.71 8.91
C SER A 332 -18.20 1.46 9.82
N LEU A 333 -16.90 1.35 9.53
CA LEU A 333 -15.85 2.09 10.22
C LEU A 333 -16.11 3.61 10.15
N ALA A 334 -16.14 4.24 11.31
CA ALA A 334 -16.00 5.68 11.45
C ALA A 334 -14.66 5.99 12.12
N GLU A 335 -13.81 6.78 11.45
CA GLU A 335 -12.47 7.15 11.92
C GLU A 335 -12.50 7.78 13.32
N THR A 336 -13.55 8.54 13.66
CA THR A 336 -13.72 9.16 14.98
C THR A 336 -13.89 8.16 16.13
N ASN A 337 -14.21 6.90 15.82
CA ASN A 337 -14.33 5.83 16.81
C ASN A 337 -13.01 5.06 17.00
N LEU A 338 -11.96 5.38 16.24
CA LEU A 338 -10.63 4.83 16.45
C LEU A 338 -9.93 5.56 17.57
N HIS A 339 -9.37 4.81 18.50
CA HIS A 339 -8.58 5.30 19.62
C HIS A 339 -7.28 4.51 19.68
N THR A 340 -6.16 5.18 19.94
CA THR A 340 -4.86 4.49 20.03
C THR A 340 -4.83 3.58 21.25
N LEU A 341 -4.22 2.41 21.12
CA LEU A 341 -4.10 1.45 22.24
C LEU A 341 -3.29 2.04 23.40
N ILE A 342 -2.20 2.73 23.05
CA ILE A 342 -1.44 3.56 23.98
C ILE A 342 -1.83 5.00 23.66
N ASN A 343 -2.58 5.63 24.57
CA ASN A 343 -3.14 6.97 24.35
C ASN A 343 -2.45 8.02 25.24
N PRO A 344 -1.37 8.66 24.78
CA PRO A 344 -0.75 9.78 25.49
C PRO A 344 -1.58 11.08 25.39
N GLY A 345 -2.71 11.08 24.66
CA GLY A 345 -3.43 12.27 24.26
C GLY A 345 -2.79 12.98 23.07
N ALA A 346 -3.52 13.95 22.50
CA ALA A 346 -2.96 14.86 21.50
C ALA A 346 -1.89 15.76 22.15
N PRO A 347 -0.81 16.11 21.44
CA PRO A 347 0.20 17.03 21.96
C PRO A 347 -0.37 18.45 22.12
N GLY A 348 0.09 19.17 23.14
CA GLY A 348 -0.29 20.57 23.39
C GLY A 348 -1.52 20.77 24.28
N ILE A 349 -2.10 21.97 24.21
CA ILE A 349 -3.29 22.33 24.98
C ILE A 349 -4.53 21.80 24.22
N PRO A 350 -5.48 21.12 24.87
CA PRO A 350 -6.66 20.51 24.22
C PRO A 350 -7.73 21.56 23.85
N GLU A 351 -7.33 22.57 23.08
CA GLU A 351 -8.17 23.65 22.58
C GLU A 351 -7.73 23.99 21.14
N TYR A 352 -8.69 24.20 20.26
CA TYR A 352 -8.43 24.57 18.87
C TYR A 352 -7.59 25.85 18.77
N GLY A 353 -6.56 25.83 17.93
CA GLY A 353 -5.69 27.00 17.70
C GLY A 353 -4.75 27.32 18.87
N LYS A 354 -4.51 26.38 19.79
CA LYS A 354 -3.62 26.54 20.95
C LYS A 354 -2.31 25.74 20.88
N ALA A 355 -1.91 25.28 19.69
CA ALA A 355 -0.57 24.77 19.46
C ALA A 355 0.47 25.91 19.44
N ASP A 356 1.77 25.56 19.52
CA ASP A 356 2.85 26.55 19.37
C ASP A 356 2.85 27.18 17.98
N ILE A 357 2.57 26.36 16.95
CA ILE A 357 2.47 26.77 15.56
C ILE A 357 1.11 26.29 15.03
N ASN A 358 0.27 27.21 14.56
CA ASN A 358 -1.04 26.88 13.99
C ASN A 358 -1.06 27.32 12.53
N LEU A 359 -1.21 26.38 11.60
CA LEU A 359 -1.22 26.65 10.16
C LEU A 359 -2.54 26.21 9.56
N ASN A 360 -3.13 27.09 8.75
CA ASN A 360 -4.20 26.71 7.83
C ASN A 360 -3.62 26.54 6.43
N LEU A 361 -3.87 25.37 5.85
CA LEU A 361 -3.51 25.00 4.49
C LEU A 361 -4.80 25.04 3.67
N GLU A 362 -4.98 26.12 2.92
CA GLU A 362 -6.09 26.27 2.00
C GLU A 362 -5.79 25.53 0.69
N VAL A 363 -6.54 24.47 0.44
CA VAL A 363 -6.44 23.65 -0.77
C VAL A 363 -7.47 24.13 -1.78
N SER A 364 -6.98 24.48 -2.97
CA SER A 364 -7.83 24.90 -4.09
C SER A 364 -7.39 24.26 -5.41
N VAL A 365 -8.30 24.26 -6.38
CA VAL A 365 -8.07 23.71 -7.72
C VAL A 365 -8.49 24.73 -8.76
N VAL A 366 -7.57 25.08 -9.65
CA VAL A 366 -7.82 25.97 -10.78
C VAL A 366 -7.30 25.30 -12.03
N ASP A 367 -8.17 25.11 -13.04
CA ASP A 367 -7.83 24.47 -14.32
C ASP A 367 -7.12 23.10 -14.19
N GLY A 368 -7.52 22.31 -13.19
CA GLY A 368 -6.93 20.98 -12.91
C GLY A 368 -5.57 21.01 -12.19
N ILE A 369 -5.06 22.20 -11.85
CA ILE A 369 -3.85 22.38 -11.06
C ILE A 369 -4.24 22.59 -9.60
N PHE A 370 -3.53 21.90 -8.71
CA PHE A 370 -3.72 22.03 -7.26
C PHE A 370 -2.82 23.11 -6.69
N TYR A 371 -3.38 23.82 -5.72
CA TYR A 371 -2.73 24.87 -4.97
C TYR A 371 -2.91 24.63 -3.48
N VAL A 372 -1.88 24.96 -2.71
CA VAL A 372 -1.93 25.09 -1.25
C VAL A 372 -1.53 26.51 -0.93
N ASN A 373 -2.39 27.24 -0.23
CA ASN A 373 -2.18 28.66 0.07
C ASN A 373 -1.85 29.48 -1.20
N ASN A 374 -2.57 29.20 -2.29
CA ASN A 374 -2.39 29.81 -3.61
C ASN A 374 -1.04 29.53 -4.30
N VAL A 375 -0.27 28.55 -3.82
CA VAL A 375 0.99 28.13 -4.44
C VAL A 375 0.87 26.70 -4.95
N THR A 376 1.38 26.44 -6.16
CA THR A 376 1.46 25.09 -6.72
C THR A 376 2.89 24.55 -6.59
N PHE A 377 3.04 23.34 -6.07
CA PHE A 377 4.35 22.73 -5.91
C PHE A 377 4.94 22.38 -7.29
N LYS A 378 6.12 22.91 -7.56
CA LYS A 378 6.93 22.51 -8.71
C LYS A 378 8.23 21.89 -8.20
N PRO A 379 8.52 20.62 -8.52
CA PRO A 379 9.75 19.96 -8.10
C PRO A 379 10.97 20.82 -8.45
N PRO A 380 11.82 21.21 -7.48
CA PRO A 380 13.03 21.96 -7.77
C PRO A 380 14.06 21.07 -8.49
N THR A 381 14.93 21.69 -9.30
CA THR A 381 16.04 20.98 -9.96
C THR A 381 17.06 20.44 -8.97
N VAL A 382 17.28 21.17 -7.87
CA VAL A 382 18.14 20.74 -6.75
C VAL A 382 17.23 20.26 -5.62
N PRO A 383 17.38 19.02 -5.12
CA PRO A 383 16.55 18.53 -4.01
C PRO A 383 16.59 19.45 -2.80
N VAL A 384 15.46 19.62 -2.12
CA VAL A 384 15.34 20.48 -0.93
C VAL A 384 16.40 20.14 0.12
N LEU A 385 16.61 18.85 0.41
CA LEU A 385 17.65 18.40 1.34
C LEU A 385 19.04 18.85 0.88
N LEU A 386 19.36 18.76 -0.42
CA LEU A 386 20.65 19.20 -0.94
C LEU A 386 20.82 20.72 -0.86
N GLN A 387 19.75 21.50 -1.05
CA GLN A 387 19.79 22.96 -0.85
C GLN A 387 20.15 23.30 0.60
N ILE A 388 19.53 22.61 1.56
CA ILE A 388 19.79 22.77 3.00
C ILE A 388 21.25 22.39 3.33
N LEU A 389 21.68 21.20 2.90
CA LEU A 389 23.05 20.73 3.12
C LEU A 389 24.11 21.63 2.45
N SER A 390 23.71 22.39 1.43
CA SER A 390 24.56 23.39 0.75
C SER A 390 24.52 24.78 1.39
N GLY A 391 23.76 24.96 2.49
CA GLY A 391 23.76 26.18 3.30
C GLY A 391 22.49 27.02 3.26
N ALA A 392 21.42 26.59 2.58
CA ALA A 392 20.12 27.27 2.66
C ALA A 392 19.49 27.02 4.04
N GLN A 393 19.18 28.09 4.77
CA GLN A 393 18.61 28.03 6.12
C GLN A 393 17.26 28.73 6.22
N GLU A 394 17.02 29.73 5.37
CA GLU A 394 15.78 30.50 5.36
C GLU A 394 14.80 29.98 4.29
N PRO A 395 13.47 30.01 4.54
CA PRO A 395 12.47 29.62 3.55
C PRO A 395 12.64 30.33 2.19
N SER A 396 13.07 31.60 2.22
CA SER A 396 13.28 32.43 1.02
C SER A 396 14.45 31.95 0.14
N GLN A 397 15.35 31.13 0.69
CA GLN A 397 16.48 30.53 -0.01
C GLN A 397 16.13 29.17 -0.61
N LEU A 398 14.99 28.58 -0.23
CA LEU A 398 14.55 27.26 -0.65
C LEU A 398 13.62 27.33 -1.86
N LEU A 399 13.87 26.47 -2.84
CA LEU A 399 13.01 26.22 -3.99
C LEU A 399 12.18 24.96 -3.73
N SER A 400 10.91 24.87 -4.11
CA SER A 400 10.06 25.85 -4.82
C SER A 400 9.59 27.00 -3.92
N ASN A 401 9.79 28.25 -4.36
CA ASN A 401 9.40 29.43 -3.58
C ASN A 401 7.89 29.39 -3.24
N GLY A 402 7.56 29.59 -1.95
CA GLY A 402 6.20 29.55 -1.43
C GLY A 402 5.64 28.15 -1.17
N SER A 403 6.34 27.07 -1.55
CA SER A 403 5.92 25.68 -1.28
C SER A 403 6.70 25.01 -0.13
N VAL A 404 7.58 25.75 0.53
CA VAL A 404 8.37 25.26 1.66
C VAL A 404 7.98 26.06 2.90
N ILE A 405 7.53 25.34 3.93
CA ILE A 405 7.21 25.90 5.25
C ILE A 405 8.25 25.37 6.22
N VAL A 406 9.00 26.27 6.84
CA VAL A 406 9.98 25.91 7.88
C VAL A 406 9.26 25.87 9.22
N LEU A 407 9.47 24.78 9.97
CA LEU A 407 8.91 24.58 11.29
C LEU A 407 10.03 24.63 12.32
N GLU A 408 9.74 25.21 13.49
CA GLU A 408 10.69 25.22 14.61
C GLU A 408 10.78 23.85 15.29
N ALA A 409 11.97 23.53 15.79
CA ALA A 409 12.23 22.32 16.55
C ALA A 409 11.40 22.26 17.84
N ASN A 410 10.98 21.06 18.23
CA ASN A 410 10.36 20.80 19.54
C ASN A 410 9.12 21.64 19.83
N LYS A 411 8.35 21.97 18.78
CA LYS A 411 7.08 22.71 18.87
C LYS A 411 5.90 21.81 18.55
N VAL A 412 4.78 22.07 19.22
CA VAL A 412 3.49 21.47 18.85
C VAL A 412 2.96 22.23 17.63
N VAL A 413 2.63 21.49 16.58
CA VAL A 413 2.09 22.04 15.34
C VAL A 413 0.67 21.55 15.12
N GLU A 414 -0.27 22.46 14.96
CA GLU A 414 -1.64 22.19 14.52
C GLU A 414 -1.77 22.58 13.05
N LEU A 415 -2.12 21.60 12.21
CA LEU A 415 -2.42 21.82 10.79
C LEU A 415 -3.92 21.69 10.56
N THR A 416 -4.51 22.71 9.96
CA THR A 416 -5.90 22.69 9.51
C THR A 416 -5.91 22.69 7.99
N PHE A 417 -6.74 21.85 7.39
CA PHE A 417 -6.92 21.80 5.95
C PHE A 417 -8.30 22.35 5.63
N SER A 418 -8.32 23.51 4.98
CA SER A 418 -9.56 24.10 4.46
C SER A 418 -9.62 23.91 2.96
N THR A 419 -10.81 23.69 2.43
CA THR A 419 -11.00 23.49 0.98
C THR A 419 -11.95 24.54 0.44
N THR A 420 -11.61 25.17 -0.68
CA THR A 420 -12.49 26.10 -1.41
C THR A 420 -12.82 25.56 -2.81
N GLY A 421 -14.04 25.82 -3.31
CA GLY A 421 -14.48 25.39 -4.64
C GLY A 421 -14.57 23.86 -4.83
N LEU A 422 -14.18 23.36 -6.01
CA LEU A 422 -14.14 21.91 -6.31
C LEU A 422 -13.21 21.10 -5.38
N GLY A 423 -12.28 21.76 -4.68
CA GLY A 423 -11.44 21.13 -3.65
C GLY A 423 -12.24 20.57 -2.47
N ALA A 424 -13.44 21.12 -2.20
CA ALA A 424 -14.34 20.68 -1.12
C ALA A 424 -15.09 19.38 -1.43
N LEU A 425 -15.15 18.98 -2.71
CA LEU A 425 -15.80 17.73 -3.14
C LEU A 425 -14.86 16.51 -3.05
N HIS A 426 -13.64 16.71 -2.54
CA HIS A 426 -12.57 15.74 -2.66
C HIS A 426 -11.95 15.42 -1.29
N PRO A 427 -12.49 14.47 -0.52
CA PRO A 427 -11.88 14.05 0.74
C PRO A 427 -10.53 13.32 0.57
N ARG A 428 -9.97 13.24 -0.65
CA ARG A 428 -8.73 12.49 -0.95
C ARG A 428 -7.44 13.14 -0.39
N TRP A 429 -7.54 14.30 0.27
CA TRP A 429 -6.39 15.01 0.90
C TRP A 429 -6.00 14.48 2.28
N LYS A 430 -6.84 13.63 2.90
CA LYS A 430 -6.71 13.30 4.32
C LYS A 430 -5.43 12.54 4.72
N ASN A 431 -4.69 11.93 3.79
CA ASN A 431 -3.81 10.80 4.14
C ASN A 431 -2.35 10.88 3.69
N PHE A 432 -1.79 12.08 3.53
CA PHE A 432 -0.38 12.20 3.14
C PHE A 432 0.36 13.28 3.94
N ILE A 433 0.42 13.13 5.26
CA ILE A 433 1.51 13.75 6.03
C ILE A 433 2.44 12.61 6.41
N ASP A 434 3.54 12.45 5.66
CA ASP A 434 4.64 11.64 6.18
C ASP A 434 5.43 12.48 7.20
N ARG A 435 5.74 11.85 8.35
CA ARG A 435 6.51 12.49 9.42
C ARG A 435 7.98 12.26 9.14
N LEU A 436 8.59 13.16 8.38
CA LEU A 436 10.04 13.20 8.24
C LEU A 436 10.65 14.14 9.27
N THR A 437 11.46 13.59 10.17
CA THR A 437 12.22 14.38 11.15
C THR A 437 13.70 14.31 10.84
N THR A 438 14.32 15.46 10.60
CA THR A 438 15.79 15.59 10.56
C THR A 438 16.22 16.62 11.58
N GLU A 439 17.02 16.24 12.57
CA GLU A 439 17.67 17.21 13.47
C GLU A 439 19.03 17.63 12.91
N TRP A 440 19.26 18.93 12.77
CA TRP A 440 20.56 19.51 12.40
C TRP A 440 20.82 20.81 13.16
N ASN A 441 21.90 20.86 13.94
CA ASN A 441 22.35 22.07 14.67
C ASN A 441 21.29 22.79 15.52
N GLY A 442 20.44 22.05 16.22
CA GLY A 442 19.37 22.63 17.07
C GLY A 442 18.10 23.03 16.31
N TYR A 443 18.05 22.78 15.00
CA TYR A 443 16.85 22.90 14.17
C TYR A 443 16.35 21.49 13.79
N THR A 444 15.07 21.21 14.00
CA THR A 444 14.39 20.04 13.45
C THR A 444 13.78 20.49 12.12
N ILE A 445 14.35 20.04 11.01
CA ILE A 445 13.77 20.25 9.70
C ILE A 445 12.75 19.13 9.51
N TYR A 446 11.48 19.51 9.63
CA TYR A 446 10.37 18.70 9.16
C TYR A 446 10.30 18.85 7.65
N VAL A 447 10.73 17.83 6.92
CA VAL A 447 10.44 17.75 5.48
C VAL A 447 9.11 17.03 5.32
N SER A 448 8.03 17.59 5.86
CA SER A 448 6.70 17.06 5.53
C SER A 448 6.35 17.53 4.13
N TYR A 449 6.49 16.65 3.15
CA TYR A 449 5.79 16.85 1.89
C TYR A 449 4.35 16.38 2.09
N ILE A 450 3.41 17.23 1.71
CA ILE A 450 2.04 16.78 1.47
C ILE A 450 1.99 16.42 0.00
N VAL A 451 1.91 15.13 -0.30
CA VAL A 451 1.72 14.67 -1.68
C VAL A 451 0.27 14.93 -2.05
N PHE A 452 0.00 16.12 -2.58
CA PHE A 452 -1.22 16.37 -3.34
C PHE A 452 -1.09 15.66 -4.67
N ARG A 453 -1.90 14.64 -4.92
CA ARG A 453 -1.95 13.99 -6.24
C ARG A 453 -3.34 14.02 -6.87
N ILE A 454 -3.29 14.23 -8.19
CA ILE A 454 -4.28 14.80 -9.08
C ILE A 454 -4.90 13.68 -9.92
N ILE A 455 -6.18 13.36 -9.71
CA ILE A 455 -7.10 12.86 -10.76
C ILE A 455 -8.51 13.36 -10.43
N THR A 456 -9.02 14.31 -11.22
CA THR A 456 -10.33 14.97 -11.00
C THR A 456 -11.45 14.27 -11.77
N GLN A 457 -12.33 13.49 -11.14
CA GLN A 457 -13.49 12.92 -11.85
C GLN A 457 -14.55 13.99 -12.16
N SER A 458 -15.00 14.05 -13.42
CA SER A 458 -16.19 14.80 -13.84
C SER A 458 -17.45 14.08 -13.36
N MET A 459 -18.23 14.68 -12.47
CA MET A 459 -19.62 14.25 -12.23
C MET A 459 -20.56 15.04 -13.13
N THR A 460 -20.82 14.52 -14.33
CA THR A 460 -22.05 14.83 -15.04
C THR A 460 -23.17 13.98 -14.43
N ASN A 461 -23.97 14.58 -13.54
CA ASN A 461 -25.42 14.40 -13.41
C ASN A 461 -25.90 14.95 -12.07
N LEU A 462 -26.21 16.25 -12.05
CA LEU A 462 -27.28 16.76 -11.20
C LEU A 462 -28.44 17.09 -12.15
N SER A 463 -29.49 16.27 -12.11
CA SER A 463 -30.77 16.60 -12.73
C SER A 463 -31.35 17.83 -12.01
N PRO A 464 -31.98 18.76 -12.74
CA PRO A 464 -32.49 20.00 -12.17
C PRO A 464 -33.79 19.74 -11.38
N LEU A 465 -34.00 20.54 -10.33
CA LEU A 465 -35.36 20.88 -9.87
C LEU A 465 -36.08 21.70 -10.94
#